data_AF-A0A544ZJI5-F1
#
_entry.id   AF-A0A544ZJI5-F1
#
_cell.length_a   1.000
_cell.length_b   1.000
_cell.length_c   1.000
_cell.angle_alpha   90.00
_cell.angle_beta   90.00
_cell.angle_gamma   90.00
#
_symmetry.space_group_name_H-M   'P 1'
#
loop_
_entity.id
_entity.type
_entity.pdbx_description
1 polymer ?
#
loop_
_entity_poly.entity_id
_entity_poly.type
_entity_poly.pdbx_seq_one_letter_code
_entity_poly.pdbx_strand_id
1 'polypeptide(L)'
;MQTRHHLPVISIRLMGAHETRVLTEADAIHVLIPGLLVVLRDRIAAWQMATVWRRAARQADAVFNGQTATPYEVPGWGQGTQVVHSAVSLIGMFSGVQVYGRTPQHSPSRCGELKVQVGALRIVCDDRAAFDRQATTWAQAAALVPEVWR
;
A
#
# COMPACT_ATOMS: atom_id res chain seq x y z
N MET A 1 -3.49 -35.68 0.67
CA MET A 1 -4.26 -34.49 1.10
C MET A 1 -3.29 -33.32 1.15
N GLN A 2 -3.42 -32.32 0.27
CA GLN A 2 -2.43 -31.24 0.15
C GLN A 2 -2.84 -30.10 1.09
N THR A 3 -2.07 -29.88 2.15
CA THR A 3 -2.31 -28.78 3.10
C THR A 3 -2.02 -27.45 2.40
N ARG A 4 -3.08 -26.68 2.08
CA ARG A 4 -2.92 -25.32 1.56
C ARG A 4 -2.60 -24.39 2.73
N HIS A 5 -1.33 -24.02 2.86
CA HIS A 5 -0.92 -22.96 3.78
C HIS A 5 -1.33 -21.62 3.18
N HIS A 6 -2.42 -21.04 3.70
CA HIS A 6 -2.78 -19.65 3.40
C HIS A 6 -1.92 -18.74 4.27
N LEU A 7 -1.00 -18.00 3.66
CA LEU A 7 -0.33 -16.91 4.36
C LEU A 7 -1.38 -15.83 4.68
N PRO A 8 -1.45 -15.36 5.94
CA PRO A 8 -2.37 -14.28 6.29
C PRO A 8 -2.02 -13.03 5.47
N VAL A 9 -3.01 -12.45 4.81
CA VAL A 9 -2.84 -11.21 4.04
C VAL A 9 -3.27 -10.04 4.92
N ILE A 10 -2.37 -9.09 5.12
CA ILE A 10 -2.67 -7.80 5.75
C ILE A 10 -3.13 -6.87 4.66
N SER A 11 -4.40 -6.45 4.72
CA SER A 11 -5.00 -5.55 3.76
C SER A 11 -5.38 -4.24 4.43
N ILE A 12 -4.86 -3.13 3.90
CA ILE A 12 -5.23 -1.78 4.29
C ILE A 12 -5.97 -1.11 3.12
N ARG A 13 -7.03 -0.36 3.43
CA ARG A 13 -7.76 0.47 2.46
C ARG A 13 -7.63 1.93 2.87
N LEU A 14 -7.31 2.77 1.89
CA LEU A 14 -7.03 4.18 2.08
C LEU A 14 -7.91 5.00 1.14
N MET A 15 -8.49 6.06 1.68
CA MET A 15 -9.33 7.01 0.95
C MET A 15 -9.00 8.41 1.44
N GLY A 16 -8.99 9.36 0.52
CA GLY A 16 -8.75 10.76 0.79
C GLY A 16 -7.31 11.06 1.21
N ALA A 17 -7.12 12.33 1.58
CA ALA A 17 -5.88 12.78 2.18
C ALA A 17 -5.68 12.11 3.54
N HIS A 18 -4.50 11.55 3.75
CA HIS A 18 -4.09 10.95 5.00
C HIS A 18 -2.61 11.26 5.25
N GLU A 19 -2.23 11.24 6.53
CA GLU A 19 -0.83 11.42 6.90
C GLU A 19 -0.08 10.09 6.75
N THR A 20 1.12 10.18 6.19
CA THR A 20 2.11 9.11 6.18
C THR A 20 3.42 9.67 6.70
N ARG A 21 4.24 8.83 7.32
CA ARG A 21 5.57 9.22 7.78
C ARG A 21 6.60 8.20 7.33
N VAL A 22 7.78 8.68 6.96
CA VAL A 22 8.94 7.85 6.67
C VAL A 22 10.01 8.23 7.67
N LEU A 23 10.44 7.27 8.47
CA LEU A 23 11.46 7.43 9.50
C LEU A 23 12.60 6.47 9.22
N THR A 24 13.80 6.83 9.65
CA THR A 24 14.97 5.95 9.63
C THR A 24 15.30 5.50 11.05
N GLU A 25 15.59 4.21 11.22
CA GLU A 25 16.25 3.66 12.39
C GLU A 25 17.53 2.97 11.92
N ALA A 26 18.49 2.71 12.82
CA ALA A 26 19.90 2.42 12.50
C ALA A 26 20.14 1.44 11.33
N ASP A 27 19.26 0.46 11.13
CA ASP A 27 19.36 -0.57 10.08
C ASP A 27 18.06 -0.74 9.26
N ALA A 28 17.12 0.19 9.36
CA ALA A 28 15.80 0.04 8.75
C ALA A 28 15.14 1.37 8.35
N ILE A 29 14.22 1.28 7.39
CA ILE A 29 13.31 2.39 7.04
C ILE A 29 11.91 2.01 7.49
N HIS A 30 11.30 2.86 8.32
CA HIS A 30 9.97 2.70 8.87
C HIS A 30 8.99 3.58 8.09
N VAL A 31 8.00 2.97 7.46
CA VAL A 31 6.92 3.65 6.74
C VAL A 31 5.64 3.49 7.53
N LEU A 32 5.17 4.58 8.12
CA LEU A 32 3.92 4.64 8.86
C LEU A 32 2.79 5.11 7.94
N ILE A 33 1.75 4.30 7.88
CA ILE A 33 0.51 4.50 7.13
C ILE A 33 -0.65 4.29 8.14
N PRO A 34 -1.84 4.89 7.97
CA PRO A 34 -2.94 4.73 8.93
C PRO A 34 -3.25 3.26 9.29
N GLY A 35 -2.93 2.84 10.53
CA GLY A 35 -3.14 1.45 10.98
C GLY A 35 -2.07 0.44 10.57
N LEU A 36 -0.99 0.86 9.90
CA LEU A 36 0.07 -0.02 9.41
C LEU A 36 1.47 0.60 9.56
N LEU A 37 2.37 -0.14 10.21
CA LEU A 37 3.82 0.09 10.13
C LEU A 37 4.42 -0.89 9.11
N VAL A 38 5.15 -0.39 8.13
CA VAL A 38 5.96 -1.22 7.22
C VAL A 38 7.44 -0.96 7.50
N VAL A 39 8.18 -2.02 7.82
CA VAL A 39 9.61 -1.97 8.11
C VAL A 39 10.37 -2.54 6.91
N LEU A 40 11.16 -1.71 6.24
CA LEU A 40 12.04 -2.11 5.16
C LEU A 40 13.41 -2.40 5.76
N ARG A 41 13.88 -3.64 5.64
CA ARG A 41 15.10 -4.13 6.31
C ARG A 41 16.36 -4.09 5.44
N ASP A 42 16.22 -3.84 4.15
CA ASP A 42 17.36 -3.66 3.27
C ASP A 42 17.04 -2.74 2.09
N ARG A 43 18.10 -2.36 1.36
CA ARG A 43 18.01 -1.52 0.17
C ARG A 43 17.15 -2.15 -0.93
N ILE A 44 17.15 -3.48 -1.06
CA ILE A 44 16.45 -4.18 -2.14
C ILE A 44 14.94 -4.05 -1.93
N ALA A 45 14.46 -4.27 -0.71
CA ALA A 45 13.09 -4.11 -0.29
C ALA A 45 12.58 -2.68 -0.56
N ALA A 46 13.36 -1.66 -0.19
CA ALA A 46 13.00 -0.27 -0.41
C ALA A 46 12.89 0.10 -1.90
N TRP A 47 13.89 -0.26 -2.70
CA TRP A 47 13.87 -0.01 -4.15
C TRP A 47 12.77 -0.78 -4.87
N GLN A 48 12.53 -2.03 -4.47
CA GLN A 48 11.46 -2.81 -5.06
C GLN A 48 10.11 -2.19 -4.75
N MET A 49 9.86 -1.78 -3.51
CA MET A 49 8.59 -1.14 -3.14
C MET A 49 8.35 0.14 -3.96
N ALA A 50 9.35 1.03 -4.06
CA ALA A 50 9.25 2.21 -4.91
C ALA A 50 9.03 1.87 -6.39
N THR A 51 9.63 0.79 -6.89
CA THR A 51 9.42 0.30 -8.26
C THR A 51 7.99 -0.19 -8.47
N VAL A 52 7.40 -0.90 -7.51
CA VAL A 52 6.00 -1.35 -7.58
C VAL A 52 5.06 -0.15 -7.67
N TRP A 53 5.28 0.87 -6.84
CA TRP A 53 4.45 2.08 -6.86
C TRP A 53 4.64 2.91 -8.13
N ARG A 54 5.85 2.98 -8.67
CA ARG A 54 6.09 3.59 -9.99
C ARG A 54 5.36 2.84 -11.11
N ARG A 55 5.31 1.50 -11.05
CA ARG A 55 4.54 0.69 -12.00
C ARG A 55 3.04 0.93 -11.85
N ALA A 56 2.56 1.08 -10.62
CA ALA A 56 1.17 1.42 -10.33
C ALA A 56 0.77 2.81 -10.86
N ALA A 57 1.66 3.79 -10.80
CA ALA A 57 1.41 5.14 -11.33
C ALA A 57 1.05 5.13 -12.82
N ARG A 58 1.59 4.18 -13.60
CA ARG A 58 1.24 4.02 -15.02
C ARG A 58 -0.21 3.62 -15.28
N GLN A 59 -0.93 3.13 -14.26
CA GLN A 59 -2.35 2.75 -14.35
C GLN A 59 -3.27 3.79 -13.70
N ALA A 60 -2.72 4.71 -12.88
CA ALA A 60 -3.52 5.57 -12.01
C ALA A 60 -4.48 6.49 -12.77
N ASP A 61 -4.02 7.11 -13.87
CA ASP A 61 -4.86 8.04 -14.66
C ASP A 61 -6.07 7.32 -15.25
N ALA A 62 -5.87 6.13 -15.82
CA ALA A 62 -6.94 5.32 -16.41
C ALA A 62 -7.91 4.77 -15.35
N VAL A 63 -7.41 4.44 -14.15
CA VAL A 63 -8.21 3.87 -13.07
C VAL A 63 -9.09 4.93 -12.43
N PHE A 64 -8.52 6.06 -12.00
CA PHE A 64 -9.25 7.06 -11.22
C PHE A 64 -10.07 8.03 -12.08
N ASN A 65 -9.66 8.27 -13.33
CA ASN A 65 -10.41 9.03 -14.35
C ASN A 65 -11.00 10.37 -13.84
N GLY A 66 -10.29 11.08 -12.97
CA GLY A 66 -10.71 12.37 -12.40
C GLY A 66 -11.90 12.31 -11.42
N GLN A 67 -12.33 11.13 -11.00
CA GLN A 67 -13.45 10.96 -10.06
C GLN A 67 -12.97 10.99 -8.60
N THR A 68 -13.88 11.36 -7.69
CA THR A 68 -13.64 11.33 -6.24
C THR A 68 -14.43 10.17 -5.63
N ALA A 69 -13.87 9.52 -4.59
CA ALA A 69 -14.54 8.44 -3.89
C ALA A 69 -15.83 8.90 -3.21
N THR A 70 -16.88 8.10 -3.33
CA THR A 70 -18.09 8.21 -2.50
C THR A 70 -17.94 7.36 -1.25
N PRO A 71 -18.35 7.84 -0.07
CA PRO A 71 -18.39 7.03 1.14
C PRO A 71 -19.22 5.76 0.92
N TYR A 72 -18.72 4.64 1.46
CA TYR A 72 -19.40 3.36 1.40
C TYR A 72 -19.06 2.54 2.64
N GLU A 73 -19.96 1.64 3.02
CA GLU A 73 -19.67 0.67 4.09
C GLU A 73 -18.91 -0.51 3.52
N VAL A 74 -17.78 -0.87 4.14
CA VAL A 74 -17.07 -2.11 3.82
C VAL A 74 -17.82 -3.26 4.50
N PRO A 75 -18.33 -4.26 3.77
CA PRO A 75 -19.04 -5.38 4.37
C PRO A 75 -18.16 -6.12 5.39
N GLY A 76 -18.67 -6.31 6.61
CA GLY A 76 -17.91 -6.89 7.72
C GLY A 76 -17.09 -5.89 8.54
N TRP A 77 -17.04 -4.61 8.11
CA TRP A 77 -16.51 -3.49 8.89
C TRP A 77 -17.69 -2.60 9.35
N GLY A 78 -18.54 -3.13 10.21
CA GLY A 78 -19.68 -2.38 10.78
C GLY A 78 -19.24 -1.20 11.66
N GLN A 79 -20.21 -0.39 12.09
CA GLN A 79 -19.99 0.64 13.11
C GLN A 79 -19.41 -0.01 14.37
N GLY A 80 -18.14 0.29 14.70
CA GLY A 80 -17.41 -0.32 15.81
C GLY A 80 -16.25 -1.25 15.42
N THR A 81 -15.86 -1.29 14.14
CA THR A 81 -14.67 -2.05 13.72
C THR A 81 -13.43 -1.55 14.45
N GLN A 82 -12.79 -2.43 15.23
CA GLN A 82 -11.55 -2.13 15.91
C GLN A 82 -10.48 -1.72 14.89
N VAL A 83 -9.84 -0.57 15.11
CA VAL A 83 -8.66 -0.18 14.37
C VAL A 83 -7.54 -1.15 14.74
N VAL A 84 -7.26 -2.10 13.84
CA VAL A 84 -6.15 -3.04 14.02
C VAL A 84 -4.88 -2.35 13.58
N HIS A 85 -3.99 -2.08 14.54
CA HIS A 85 -2.63 -1.67 14.23
C HIS A 85 -1.79 -2.92 13.92
N SER A 86 -1.21 -2.95 12.72
CA SER A 86 -0.37 -4.07 12.28
C SER A 86 1.03 -3.60 11.90
N ALA A 87 1.99 -4.51 11.95
CA ALA A 87 3.35 -4.28 11.48
C ALA A 87 3.76 -5.37 10.48
N VAL A 88 4.39 -4.96 9.37
CA VAL A 88 4.92 -5.88 8.35
C VAL A 88 6.39 -5.56 8.14
N SER A 89 7.25 -6.57 8.25
CA SER A 89 8.66 -6.46 7.91
C SER A 89 8.91 -7.04 6.52
N LEU A 90 9.64 -6.29 5.70
CA LEU A 90 9.96 -6.62 4.32
C LEU A 90 11.48 -6.64 4.14
N ILE A 91 11.99 -7.71 3.53
CA ILE A 91 13.41 -7.93 3.28
C ILE A 91 13.60 -8.57 1.90
N GLY A 92 14.65 -8.19 1.19
CA GLY A 92 15.04 -8.75 -0.09
C GLY A 92 14.00 -8.54 -1.19
N MET A 93 13.98 -9.49 -2.11
CA MET A 93 13.04 -9.49 -3.24
C MET A 93 11.70 -10.12 -2.87
N PHE A 94 10.61 -9.42 -3.15
CA PHE A 94 9.25 -9.91 -2.95
C PHE A 94 8.75 -10.71 -4.15
N SER A 95 8.16 -11.87 -3.88
CA SER A 95 7.35 -12.62 -4.83
C SER A 95 5.88 -12.19 -4.75
N GLY A 96 5.08 -12.56 -5.76
CA GLY A 96 3.63 -12.28 -5.74
C GLY A 96 3.26 -10.81 -5.83
N VAL A 97 4.13 -9.98 -6.43
CA VAL A 97 3.84 -8.56 -6.68
C VAL A 97 2.71 -8.46 -7.71
N GLN A 98 1.61 -7.82 -7.31
CA GLN A 98 0.47 -7.58 -8.19
C GLN A 98 0.03 -6.13 -8.10
N VAL A 99 -0.23 -5.54 -9.26
CA VAL A 99 -0.87 -4.23 -9.37
C VAL A 99 -2.15 -4.43 -10.17
N TYR A 100 -3.27 -4.10 -9.56
CA TYR A 100 -4.58 -4.32 -10.14
C TYR A 100 -5.47 -3.09 -9.96
N GLY A 101 -6.04 -2.61 -11.05
CA GLY A 101 -7.00 -1.51 -11.06
C GLY A 101 -8.43 -2.02 -11.26
N ARG A 102 -9.40 -1.38 -10.60
CA ARG A 102 -10.83 -1.45 -10.97
C ARG A 102 -11.31 -0.10 -11.43
N THR A 103 -12.10 -0.10 -12.49
CA THR A 103 -12.82 1.09 -12.94
C THR A 103 -13.93 1.44 -11.93
N PRO A 104 -14.43 2.69 -11.94
CA PRO A 104 -15.52 3.13 -11.07
C PRO A 104 -16.74 2.22 -11.00
N GLN A 105 -17.11 1.58 -12.12
CA GLN A 105 -18.27 0.68 -12.22
C GLN A 105 -18.11 -0.59 -11.39
N HIS A 106 -16.88 -0.98 -11.07
CA HIS A 106 -16.55 -2.21 -10.36
C HIS A 106 -15.94 -1.94 -8.97
N SER A 107 -15.81 -0.68 -8.58
CA SER A 107 -15.23 -0.27 -7.31
C SER A 107 -16.33 0.02 -6.28
N PRO A 108 -16.15 -0.42 -5.02
CA PRO A 108 -17.06 -0.05 -3.93
C PRO A 108 -17.17 1.46 -3.72
N SER A 109 -16.09 2.21 -3.93
CA SER A 109 -16.04 3.67 -3.74
C SER A 109 -16.70 4.46 -4.86
N ARG A 110 -17.20 3.80 -5.91
CA ARG A 110 -17.65 4.42 -7.18
C ARG A 110 -16.63 5.39 -7.79
N CYS A 111 -15.37 5.31 -7.36
CA CYS A 111 -14.19 5.90 -7.98
C CYS A 111 -13.31 4.73 -8.46
N GLY A 112 -12.24 5.00 -9.20
CA GLY A 112 -11.23 3.98 -9.45
C GLY A 112 -10.69 3.37 -8.15
N GLU A 113 -10.35 2.09 -8.17
CA GLU A 113 -9.67 1.41 -7.06
C GLU A 113 -8.34 0.87 -7.57
N LEU A 114 -7.23 1.21 -6.92
CA LEU A 114 -5.92 0.67 -7.27
C LEU A 114 -5.36 -0.15 -6.11
N LYS A 115 -5.06 -1.42 -6.39
CA LYS A 115 -4.51 -2.39 -5.43
C LYS A 115 -3.06 -2.66 -5.75
N VAL A 116 -2.21 -2.47 -4.75
CA VAL A 116 -0.82 -2.90 -4.76
C VAL A 116 -0.66 -4.02 -3.75
N GLN A 117 -0.31 -5.21 -4.23
CA GLN A 117 0.00 -6.36 -3.40
C GLN A 117 1.49 -6.70 -3.52
N VAL A 118 2.14 -6.92 -2.37
CA VAL A 118 3.54 -7.26 -2.23
C VAL A 118 3.65 -8.34 -1.14
N GLY A 119 3.84 -9.60 -1.54
CA GLY A 119 3.78 -10.73 -0.63
C GLY A 119 2.44 -10.78 0.12
N ALA A 120 2.50 -10.73 1.45
CA ALA A 120 1.35 -10.72 2.34
C ALA A 120 0.74 -9.31 2.56
N LEU A 121 1.37 -8.23 2.09
CA LEU A 121 0.87 -6.87 2.24
C LEU A 121 0.03 -6.47 1.03
N ARG A 122 -1.18 -5.97 1.27
CA ARG A 122 -2.06 -5.37 0.27
C ARG A 122 -2.45 -3.96 0.70
N ILE A 123 -2.12 -2.98 -0.14
CA ILE A 123 -2.53 -1.59 0.01
C ILE A 123 -3.52 -1.27 -1.10
N VAL A 124 -4.72 -0.84 -0.71
CA VAL A 124 -5.79 -0.44 -1.64
C VAL A 124 -6.00 1.06 -1.52
N CYS A 125 -5.91 1.77 -2.64
CA CYS A 125 -6.24 3.19 -2.75
C CYS A 125 -7.60 3.31 -3.45
N ASP A 126 -8.57 3.88 -2.76
CA ASP A 126 -9.95 4.02 -3.23
C ASP A 126 -10.24 5.34 -3.95
N ASP A 127 -9.23 6.22 -4.01
CA ASP A 127 -9.20 7.43 -4.83
C ASP A 127 -7.77 7.86 -5.20
N ARG A 128 -7.71 8.91 -6.03
CA ARG A 128 -6.45 9.48 -6.50
C ARG A 128 -5.63 10.11 -5.38
N ALA A 129 -6.25 10.80 -4.43
CA ALA A 129 -5.56 11.47 -3.34
C ALA A 129 -4.80 10.48 -2.45
N ALA A 130 -5.42 9.34 -2.13
CA ALA A 130 -4.79 8.26 -1.40
C ALA A 130 -3.63 7.65 -2.19
N PHE A 131 -3.83 7.43 -3.49
CA PHE A 131 -2.78 6.91 -4.37
C PHE A 131 -1.55 7.83 -4.43
N ASP A 132 -1.75 9.13 -4.68
CA ASP A 132 -0.65 10.09 -4.82
C ASP A 132 0.14 10.23 -3.52
N ARG A 133 -0.55 10.20 -2.37
CA ARG A 133 0.10 10.17 -1.06
C ARG A 133 0.98 8.94 -0.90
N GLN A 134 0.47 7.76 -1.23
CA GLN A 134 1.23 6.53 -1.14
C GLN A 134 2.42 6.52 -2.10
N ALA A 135 2.22 6.86 -3.38
CA ALA A 135 3.29 6.95 -4.36
C ALA A 135 4.43 7.86 -3.90
N THR A 136 4.09 9.02 -3.32
CA THR A 136 5.06 9.95 -2.72
C THR A 136 5.79 9.33 -1.54
N THR A 137 5.06 8.69 -0.63
CA THR A 137 5.60 8.04 0.58
C THR A 137 6.65 6.98 0.22
N TRP A 138 6.36 6.13 -0.76
CA TRP A 138 7.28 5.07 -1.17
C TRP A 138 8.48 5.59 -1.96
N ALA A 139 8.32 6.70 -2.71
CA ALA A 139 9.45 7.39 -3.31
C ALA A 139 10.38 8.01 -2.24
N GLN A 140 9.82 8.63 -1.19
CA GLN A 140 10.58 9.14 -0.05
C GLN A 140 11.34 8.03 0.68
N ALA A 141 10.70 6.88 0.93
CA ALA A 141 11.37 5.73 1.53
C ALA A 141 12.57 5.24 0.70
N ALA A 142 12.45 5.18 -0.62
CA ALA A 142 13.60 4.81 -1.46
C ALA A 142 14.71 5.87 -1.47
N ALA A 143 14.38 7.16 -1.33
CA ALA A 143 15.37 8.24 -1.30
C ALA A 143 16.29 8.17 -0.07
N LEU A 144 15.83 7.57 1.04
CA LEU A 144 16.60 7.40 2.28
C LEU A 144 17.53 6.18 2.25
N VAL A 145 17.48 5.34 1.20
CA VAL A 145 18.33 4.15 1.08
C VAL A 145 19.83 4.46 1.26
N PRO A 146 20.42 5.51 0.63
CA PRO A 146 21.83 5.82 0.78
C PRO A 146 22.22 6.28 2.20
N GLU A 147 21.25 6.76 2.99
CA GLU A 147 21.47 7.21 4.36
C GLU A 147 21.53 6.04 5.34
N VAL A 148 20.67 5.03 5.13
CA VAL A 148 20.57 3.84 6.00
C VAL A 148 21.55 2.74 5.59
N TRP A 149 21.70 2.49 4.30
CA TRP A 149 22.55 1.42 3.76
C TRP A 149 23.53 1.98 2.72
N ARG A 150 24.78 2.21 3.15
CA ARG A 150 25.89 2.61 2.29
C ARG A 150 26.46 1.45 1.49
#